data_AF-A0A9E2Y7T6-F1
#
_entry.id   AF-A0A9E2Y7T6-F1
#
_cell.length_a   1.000
_cell.length_b   1.000
_cell.length_c   1.000
_cell.angle_alpha   90.00
_cell.angle_beta   90.00
_cell.angle_gamma   90.00
#
_symmetry.space_group_name_H-M   'P 1'
#
loop_
_entity.id
_entity.type
_entity.pdbx_description
1 polymer ?
#
loop_
_entity_poly.entity_id
_entity_poly.type
_entity_poly.pdbx_seq_one_letter_code
_entity_poly.pdbx_strand_id
1 'polypeptide(L)' 'REFFEVNRYYVTIAALNALADEGTIDRKRVAEAIAKYGIDPAKPNPVAV' A
#
# COMPACT_ATOMS: atom_id res chain seq x y z
N ARG A 1 10.71 -9.82 -7.82
CA ARG A 1 9.44 -9.85 -7.04
C ARG A 1 8.96 -8.45 -6.66
N GLU A 2 9.82 -7.41 -6.68
CA GLU A 2 9.40 -6.00 -6.53
C GLU A 2 8.71 -5.40 -7.76
N PHE A 3 8.99 -5.93 -8.96
CA PHE A 3 8.42 -5.41 -10.22
C PHE A 3 6.90 -5.56 -10.30
N PHE A 4 6.31 -6.57 -9.66
CA PHE A 4 4.85 -6.83 -9.66
C PHE A 4 4.16 -6.38 -8.36
N GLU A 5 4.85 -5.65 -7.49
CA GLU A 5 4.27 -5.21 -6.21
C GLU A 5 3.82 -6.37 -5.29
N VAL A 6 4.27 -7.61 -5.53
CA VAL A 6 3.94 -8.81 -4.71
C VAL A 6 4.91 -8.94 -3.54
N ASN A 7 5.08 -7.88 -2.77
CA ASN A 7 5.90 -7.88 -1.55
C ASN A 7 5.03 -7.72 -0.31
N ARG A 8 5.47 -8.30 0.82
CA ARG A 8 4.73 -8.31 2.10
C ARG A 8 4.24 -6.93 2.54
N TYR A 9 4.96 -5.87 2.18
CA TYR A 9 4.61 -4.49 2.50
C TYR A 9 3.40 -3.98 1.71
N TYR A 10 3.30 -4.31 0.41
CA TYR A 10 2.15 -3.95 -0.42
C TYR A 10 0.88 -4.69 0.00
N VAL A 11 0.99 -5.98 0.35
CA VAL A 11 -0.13 -6.76 0.92
C VAL A 11 -0.64 -6.13 2.22
N THR A 12 0.29 -5.67 3.06
CA THR A 12 -0.05 -5.01 4.33
C THR A 12 -0.79 -3.69 4.08
N ILE A 13 -0.34 -2.88 3.13
CA ILE A 13 -1.00 -1.60 2.79
C ILE A 13 -2.37 -1.83 2.17
N ALA A 14 -2.52 -2.83 1.30
CA ALA A 14 -3.81 -3.18 0.71
C ALA A 14 -4.82 -3.60 1.80
N ALA A 15 -4.39 -4.41 2.77
CA ALA A 15 -5.23 -4.80 3.91
C ALA A 15 -5.59 -3.60 4.80
N LEU A 16 -4.63 -2.71 5.09
CA LEU A 16 -4.90 -1.49 5.85
C LEU A 16 -5.85 -0.54 5.11
N ASN A 17 -5.72 -0.41 3.79
CA ASN A 17 -6.65 0.37 2.98
C ASN A 17 -8.07 -0.20 3.04
N ALA A 18 -8.23 -1.52 2.91
CA ALA A 18 -9.54 -2.17 3.04
C ALA A 18 -10.18 -1.88 4.40
N LEU A 19 -9.41 -2.00 5.50
CA LEU A 19 -9.89 -1.68 6.85
C LEU A 19 -10.24 -0.19 7.02
N ALA A 20 -9.54 0.70 6.31
CA ALA A 20 -9.81 2.13 6.34
C ALA A 20 -11.06 2.51 5.53
N ASP A 21 -11.33 1.83 4.42
CA ASP A 21 -12.58 1.99 3.66
C ASP A 21 -13.80 1.43 4.41
N GLU A 22 -13.60 0.38 5.20
CA GLU A 22 -14.62 -0.11 6.14
C GLU A 22 -14.82 0.83 7.35
N GLY A 23 -14.01 1.89 7.49
CA GLY A 23 -14.07 2.83 8.61
C GLY A 23 -13.56 2.27 9.94
N THR A 24 -12.96 1.08 9.92
CA THR A 24 -12.44 0.38 11.10
C THR A 24 -11.15 1.02 11.60
N ILE A 25 -10.36 1.63 10.69
CA ILE A 25 -9.14 2.37 11.03
C ILE A 25 -9.07 3.72 10.31
N ASP A 26 -8.33 4.68 10.88
CA ASP A 26 -8.09 5.98 10.26
C ASP A 26 -7.13 5.84 9.06
N ARG A 27 -7.45 6.48 7.93
CA ARG A 27 -6.58 6.55 6.73
C ARG A 27 -5.19 7.10 7.03
N LYS A 28 -5.00 7.88 8.10
CA LYS A 28 -3.68 8.29 8.60
C LYS A 28 -2.77 7.10 8.90
N ARG A 29 -3.31 5.98 9.40
CA ARG A 29 -2.53 4.77 9.67
C ARG A 29 -2.02 4.11 8.39
N VAL A 30 -2.77 4.21 7.30
CA VAL A 30 -2.31 3.78 5.97
C VAL A 30 -1.14 4.66 5.51
N ALA A 31 -1.27 6.00 5.64
CA ALA A 31 -0.22 6.94 5.26
C ALA A 31 1.09 6.73 6.06
N GLU A 32 1.00 6.47 7.36
CA GLU A 32 2.14 6.11 8.20
C GLU A 32 2.80 4.80 7.74
N ALA A 33 2.02 3.79 7.35
CA ALA A 33 2.52 2.52 6.84
C ALA A 33 3.24 2.68 5.48
N ILE A 34 2.68 3.48 4.58
CA ILE A 34 3.30 3.83 3.28
C ILE A 34 4.68 4.46 3.51
N ALA A 35 4.76 5.48 4.38
CA ALA A 35 6.01 6.15 4.72
C ALA A 35 7.01 5.21 5.41
N LYS A 36 6.55 4.39 6.37
CA LYS A 36 7.38 3.44 7.12
C LYS A 36 8.00 2.37 6.24
N TYR A 37 7.28 1.93 5.20
CA TYR A 37 7.77 0.89 4.29
C TYR A 37 8.46 1.45 3.05
N GLY A 38 8.58 2.78 2.92
CA GLY A 38 9.23 3.42 1.78
C GLY A 38 8.57 3.08 0.45
N ILE A 39 7.26 2.83 0.47
CA ILE A 39 6.51 2.51 -0.74
C ILE A 39 6.21 3.83 -1.45
N ASP A 40 6.66 3.93 -2.69
CA ASP A 40 6.45 5.11 -3.53
C ASP A 40 5.08 5.00 -4.22
N PRO A 41 4.08 5.82 -3.83
CA PRO A 41 2.77 5.81 -4.47
C PRO A 41 2.78 6.44 -5.86
N ALA A 42 3.86 7.15 -6.24
CA ALA A 42 4.02 7.74 -7.56
C ALA A 42 4.70 6.78 -8.56
N LYS A 43 5.02 5.55 -8.13
CA LYS A 43 5.61 4.55 -9.01
C LYS A 43 4.61 4.16 -10.11
N PRO A 44 4.99 4.19 -11.40
CA PRO A 44 4.07 3.83 -12.48
C PRO A 44 3.64 2.37 -12.37
N ASN A 45 2.35 2.11 -12.61
CA ASN A 45 1.75 0.77 -12.56
C ASN A 45 2.50 -0.20 -13.50
N PRO A 46 2.94 -1.38 -13.01
CA PRO A 46 3.73 -2.31 -13.80
C PRO A 46 2.95 -3.07 -14.89
N VAL A 47 1.63 -2.90 -14.96
CA VAL A 47 0.74 -3.59 -15.92
C VAL A 47 0.67 -2.88 -17.29
N ALA A 48 1.35 -1.74 -17.44
CA ALA A 48 1.31 -0.92 -18.64
C ALA A 48 2.45 -1.17 -19.66
N VAL A 49 3.21 -2.28 -19.54
CA VAL A 49 4.22 -2.71 -20.53
C VAL A 49 3.82 -3.97 -21.26
#